data_AF-A0A2W4Z322-F1
#
_entry.id   AF-A0A2W4Z322-F1
#
_cell.length_a   1.000
_cell.length_b   1.000
_cell.length_c   1.000
_cell.angle_alpha   90.00
_cell.angle_beta   90.00
_cell.angle_gamma   90.00
#
_symmetry.space_group_name_H-M   'P 1'
#
loop_
_entity.id
_entity.type
_entity.pdbx_description
1 polymer ?
#
loop_
_entity_poly.entity_id
_entity_poly.type
_entity_poly.pdbx_seq_one_letter_code
_entity_poly.pdbx_strand_id
1 'polypeptide(L)'
;MTIFKRTSLVLLAGTACLALSACDGADSVASPGEGVIVVPGTPTPTPPVSPTPTPTPGTPATSCPTGTEDVGIIGNYRSCRLKSLITSALSLPKVAGVAYEINGRVDVGVDIGGAGTSPTGIPTTLTIAAGSLVYANTTNADNDYLVVNRGSKLIAEGTETQPIIFTAQANLTGGVTDESQGLWGGIILAGRAPISNCNTTVPGGNAACENVVEGTSTALYGGAIPTDNSGTIRYVQIRYSGTVISPNNELQGLTLGGTGSATVLDHIQIHNSSDDGIEIFGGRSNLRYLALTGSDDDGLDTDVGWQGFVQFVLAIQKPNNTQTDNYSTEIDSNGSEDALPRQAYNLANFTFIQTSTATNAAIRLRGGADATFVNGIVSNPSSACLNVIAGADAGGKTTIRPASTTLEDKGPPVFNSVVFSCLTPYATTTVNGITVTTEEQQALFRAGTNNTESAAVGSAVTGTFLPAGVSTTTTAFNAATLNPSGSSFLVNTSYVGAVNGSTDTWYRGWTCNSNRASFGTTSTACTALPTS
;
A
#
# COMPACT_ATOMS: atom_id res chain seq x y z
N MET A 1 -27.24 -53.60 43.69
CA MET A 1 -25.91 -53.34 43.11
C MET A 1 -26.10 -52.24 42.07
N THR A 2 -26.36 -50.97 42.39
CA THR A 2 -25.71 -50.03 43.33
C THR A 2 -24.19 -49.97 43.20
N ILE A 3 -23.73 -48.74 42.90
CA ILE A 3 -22.38 -48.18 43.05
C ILE A 3 -21.45 -48.48 41.87
N PHE A 4 -21.28 -47.50 40.98
CA PHE A 4 -20.00 -47.03 40.41
C PHE A 4 -20.26 -46.03 39.26
N LYS A 5 -20.87 -44.89 39.58
CA LYS A 5 -20.85 -43.68 38.73
C LYS A 5 -20.89 -42.45 39.63
N ARG A 6 -19.76 -42.10 40.27
CA ARG A 6 -19.60 -40.81 41.00
C ARG A 6 -18.19 -40.45 41.50
N THR A 7 -17.11 -40.86 40.82
CA THR A 7 -15.73 -40.59 41.34
C THR A 7 -14.72 -40.01 40.35
N SER A 8 -15.10 -39.61 39.14
CA SER A 8 -14.14 -39.02 38.18
C SER A 8 -14.35 -37.53 37.86
N LEU A 9 -15.31 -36.87 38.53
CA LEU A 9 -15.61 -35.44 38.29
C LEU A 9 -15.17 -34.50 39.43
N VAL A 10 -14.41 -35.00 40.42
CA VAL A 10 -13.99 -34.21 41.61
C VAL A 10 -12.47 -33.99 41.66
N LEU A 11 -11.69 -34.51 40.70
CA LEU A 11 -10.22 -34.42 40.72
C LEU A 11 -9.60 -33.56 39.61
N LEU A 12 -10.32 -32.59 39.06
CA LEU A 12 -9.77 -31.62 38.09
C LEU A 12 -10.34 -30.20 38.26
N ALA A 13 -10.73 -29.84 39.50
CA ALA A 13 -11.17 -28.49 39.88
C ALA A 13 -10.39 -27.97 41.11
N GLY A 14 -9.13 -28.39 41.26
CA GLY A 14 -8.30 -28.18 42.45
C GLY A 14 -6.97 -27.46 42.21
N THR A 15 -6.78 -26.80 41.07
CA THR A 15 -5.51 -26.11 40.73
C THR A 15 -5.72 -24.74 40.06
N ALA A 16 -6.77 -24.01 40.45
CA ALA A 16 -7.01 -22.64 39.96
C ALA A 16 -7.50 -21.65 41.04
N CYS A 17 -7.14 -21.85 42.32
CA CYS A 17 -7.46 -20.92 43.41
C CYS A 17 -6.32 -20.73 44.43
N LEU A 18 -5.08 -20.56 43.95
CA LEU A 18 -3.94 -20.17 44.79
C LEU A 18 -3.07 -19.13 44.06
N ALA A 19 -3.62 -17.95 43.78
CA ALA A 19 -2.87 -16.73 43.45
C ALA A 19 -3.73 -15.46 43.50
N LEU A 20 -4.67 -15.34 44.44
CA LEU A 20 -5.44 -14.10 44.63
C LEU A 20 -5.78 -13.87 46.11
N SER A 21 -4.76 -13.63 46.92
CA SER A 21 -4.87 -13.01 48.25
C SER A 21 -3.49 -12.58 48.75
N ALA A 22 -2.93 -11.52 48.16
CA ALA A 22 -1.80 -10.77 48.71
C ALA A 22 -1.67 -9.42 47.99
N CYS A 23 -2.59 -8.50 48.27
CA CYS A 23 -2.36 -7.06 48.18
C CYS A 23 -3.10 -6.46 49.36
N ASP A 24 -2.44 -6.47 50.51
CA ASP A 24 -2.84 -5.69 51.67
C ASP A 24 -2.61 -4.21 51.41
N GLY A 25 -3.51 -3.41 51.97
CA GLY A 25 -3.58 -1.98 51.82
C GLY A 25 -2.36 -1.25 52.37
N ALA A 26 -2.20 -0.03 51.84
CA ALA A 26 -1.35 0.99 52.40
C ALA A 26 -1.64 1.18 53.89
N ASP A 27 -0.63 0.95 54.74
CA ASP A 27 -0.39 1.62 56.03
C ASP A 27 0.87 1.03 56.68
N SER A 28 2.06 1.42 56.18
CA SER A 28 3.31 1.49 56.95
C SER A 28 4.51 1.90 56.07
N VAL A 29 4.75 3.20 55.94
CA VAL A 29 6.07 3.75 55.61
C VAL A 29 6.49 4.70 56.72
N ALA A 30 7.33 4.19 57.62
CA ALA A 30 8.06 5.01 58.57
C ALA A 30 9.21 5.72 57.83
N SER A 31 9.29 7.04 58.01
CA SER A 31 10.38 7.88 57.53
C SER A 31 11.69 7.52 58.25
N PRO A 32 12.78 7.16 57.56
CA PRO A 32 14.09 7.11 58.18
C PRO A 32 14.63 8.54 58.30
N GLY A 33 14.91 8.94 59.55
CA GLY A 33 15.45 10.26 59.89
C GLY A 33 16.79 10.58 59.23
N GLU A 34 17.13 11.87 59.31
CA GLU A 34 18.28 12.50 58.65
C GLU A 34 19.60 11.78 58.90
N GLY A 35 20.18 11.23 57.82
CA GLY A 35 21.55 10.76 57.75
C GLY A 35 22.42 11.75 56.98
N VAL A 36 23.58 12.09 57.54
CA VAL A 36 24.58 12.99 56.95
C VAL A 36 25.12 12.39 55.65
N ILE A 37 24.94 13.10 54.53
CA ILE A 37 25.52 12.76 53.23
C ILE A 37 26.97 13.27 53.19
N VAL A 38 27.93 12.35 53.05
CA VAL A 38 29.30 12.68 52.64
C VAL A 38 29.33 12.80 51.12
N VAL A 39 29.57 14.01 50.61
CA VAL A 39 29.66 14.30 49.17
C VAL A 39 31.06 13.92 48.64
N PRO A 40 31.20 13.00 47.68
CA PRO A 40 32.45 12.81 46.95
C PRO A 40 32.72 14.01 46.04
N GLY A 41 33.97 14.47 45.98
CA GLY A 41 34.38 15.61 45.15
C GLY A 41 34.03 15.42 43.67
N THR A 42 33.50 16.49 43.06
CA THR A 42 33.08 16.55 41.65
C THR A 42 34.26 16.27 40.70
N PRO A 43 34.15 15.34 39.74
CA PRO A 43 35.11 15.24 38.65
C PRO A 43 35.01 16.49 37.76
N THR A 44 36.17 17.00 37.33
CA THR A 44 36.29 18.16 36.43
C THR A 44 35.49 17.92 35.14
N PRO A 45 34.59 18.83 34.72
CA PRO A 45 33.83 18.65 33.50
C PRO A 45 34.75 18.70 32.28
N THR A 46 34.63 17.69 31.41
CA THR A 46 35.15 17.74 30.04
C THR A 46 34.57 18.97 29.33
N PRO A 47 35.38 19.76 28.58
CA PRO A 47 34.87 20.92 27.87
C PRO A 47 33.69 20.53 26.96
N PRO A 48 32.63 21.35 26.89
CA PRO A 48 31.48 21.05 26.05
C PRO A 48 31.96 20.96 24.61
N VAL A 49 31.67 19.85 23.94
CA VAL A 49 31.67 19.85 22.48
C VAL A 49 30.60 20.86 22.09
N SER A 50 31.00 21.94 21.41
CA SER A 50 30.06 22.94 20.92
C SER A 50 28.95 22.22 20.15
N PRO A 51 27.66 22.47 20.44
CA PRO A 51 26.61 21.89 19.62
C PRO A 51 26.84 22.46 18.22
N THR A 52 26.97 21.58 17.22
CA THR A 52 26.83 22.01 15.83
C THR A 52 25.48 22.72 15.75
N PRO A 53 25.42 23.99 15.32
CA PRO A 53 24.16 24.72 15.26
C PRO A 53 23.19 23.90 14.42
N THR A 54 22.07 23.50 15.01
CA THR A 54 20.96 22.92 14.26
C THR A 54 20.53 23.98 13.25
N PRO A 55 20.61 23.72 11.94
CA PRO A 55 20.22 24.70 10.93
C PRO A 55 18.78 25.13 11.21
N THR A 56 18.53 26.44 11.17
CA THR A 56 17.17 26.98 11.21
C THR A 56 16.38 26.37 10.05
N PRO A 57 15.13 25.90 10.27
CA PRO A 57 14.23 25.45 9.22
C PRO A 57 14.33 26.33 7.96
N GLY A 58 14.75 25.72 6.84
CA GLY A 58 15.00 26.44 5.58
C GLY A 58 16.47 26.76 5.24
N THR A 59 17.45 26.32 6.03
CA THR A 59 18.88 26.42 5.66
C THR A 59 19.48 25.03 5.36
N PRO A 60 20.30 24.88 4.30
CA PRO A 60 20.98 23.63 3.99
C PRO A 60 21.86 23.14 5.14
N ALA A 61 21.85 21.84 5.42
CA ALA A 61 22.75 21.25 6.41
C ALA A 61 24.23 21.40 6.01
N THR A 62 25.11 21.44 7.01
CA THR A 62 26.56 21.64 6.82
C THR A 62 27.25 20.46 6.15
N SER A 63 26.70 19.25 6.28
CA SER A 63 27.30 18.01 5.80
C SER A 63 26.26 16.92 5.60
N CYS A 64 26.57 15.96 4.75
CA CYS A 64 25.74 14.78 4.57
C CYS A 64 25.94 13.73 5.66
N PRO A 65 24.88 13.01 6.06
CA PRO A 65 24.99 11.86 6.95
C PRO A 65 25.89 10.75 6.38
N THR A 66 26.52 9.99 7.27
CA THR A 66 27.42 8.89 6.89
C THR A 66 26.74 7.89 5.95
N GLY A 67 27.48 7.44 4.93
CA GLY A 67 26.97 6.50 3.93
C GLY A 67 26.35 7.16 2.69
N THR A 68 26.28 8.49 2.66
CA THR A 68 25.83 9.30 1.51
C THR A 68 26.92 10.25 1.02
N GLU A 69 26.81 10.70 -0.23
CA GLU A 69 27.73 11.64 -0.87
C GLU A 69 27.13 13.05 -0.90
N ASP A 70 27.90 14.06 -0.50
CA ASP A 70 27.50 15.47 -0.64
C ASP A 70 27.64 15.91 -2.09
N VAL A 71 26.51 16.19 -2.73
CA VAL A 71 26.46 16.63 -4.14
C VAL A 71 25.99 18.08 -4.29
N GLY A 72 26.11 18.86 -3.21
CA GLY A 72 25.82 20.29 -3.20
C GLY A 72 24.49 20.64 -2.55
N ILE A 73 23.89 21.72 -3.03
CA ILE A 73 22.66 22.30 -2.45
C ILE A 73 21.57 22.30 -3.53
N ILE A 74 20.37 21.87 -3.14
CA ILE A 74 19.17 21.89 -3.98
C ILE A 74 18.03 22.58 -3.21
N GLY A 75 17.53 23.68 -3.77
CA GLY A 75 16.59 24.56 -3.04
C GLY A 75 17.18 24.96 -1.68
N ASN A 76 16.51 24.57 -0.60
CA ASN A 76 16.92 24.85 0.78
C ASN A 76 17.61 23.66 1.47
N TYR A 77 18.02 22.64 0.73
CA TYR A 77 18.53 21.39 1.28
C TYR A 77 19.96 21.09 0.83
N ARG A 78 20.74 20.51 1.73
CA ARG A 78 21.95 19.77 1.41
C ARG A 78 21.53 18.47 0.72
N SER A 79 22.00 18.26 -0.49
CA SER A 79 21.71 17.04 -1.25
C SER A 79 22.71 15.94 -0.89
N CYS A 80 22.16 14.80 -0.44
CA CYS A 80 22.92 13.66 0.05
C CYS A 80 22.61 12.41 -0.77
N ARG A 81 23.44 12.16 -1.78
CA ARG A 81 23.26 11.09 -2.76
C ARG A 81 23.48 9.71 -2.16
N LEU A 82 22.55 8.81 -2.47
CA LEU A 82 22.67 7.39 -2.19
C LEU A 82 23.61 6.74 -3.20
N LYS A 83 24.34 5.70 -2.77
CA LYS A 83 25.07 4.84 -3.70
C LYS A 83 24.08 4.11 -4.60
N SER A 84 24.44 3.90 -5.87
CA SER A 84 23.63 3.10 -6.80
C SER A 84 23.44 1.64 -6.34
N LEU A 85 24.36 1.11 -5.53
CA LEU A 85 24.21 -0.19 -4.88
C LEU A 85 24.56 -0.10 -3.39
N ILE A 86 23.59 -0.46 -2.54
CA ILE A 86 23.71 -0.48 -1.08
C ILE A 86 23.89 -1.93 -0.61
N THR A 87 25.12 -2.35 -0.31
CA THR A 87 25.47 -3.73 0.09
C THR A 87 25.68 -3.90 1.60
N SER A 88 25.45 -2.85 2.39
CA SER A 88 25.55 -2.87 3.84
C SER A 88 24.42 -2.02 4.42
N ALA A 89 23.99 -2.34 5.65
CA ALA A 89 22.89 -1.63 6.27
C ALA A 89 23.14 -0.12 6.28
N LEU A 90 22.17 0.63 5.75
CA LEU A 90 22.26 2.09 5.63
C LEU A 90 21.07 2.71 6.36
N SER A 91 21.35 3.70 7.21
CA SER A 91 20.33 4.49 7.89
C SER A 91 20.36 5.92 7.39
N LEU A 92 19.19 6.43 7.00
CA LEU A 92 18.94 7.80 6.58
C LEU A 92 18.22 8.55 7.73
N PRO A 93 18.98 9.18 8.66
CA PRO A 93 18.40 9.90 9.78
C PRO A 93 17.65 11.17 9.36
N LYS A 94 16.63 11.57 10.12
CA LYS A 94 16.02 12.89 9.94
C LYS A 94 17.01 13.96 10.42
N VAL A 95 17.55 14.72 9.47
CA VAL A 95 18.41 15.89 9.72
C VAL A 95 17.78 17.10 9.05
N ALA A 96 17.57 18.18 9.82
CA ALA A 96 17.04 19.43 9.30
C ALA A 96 17.95 19.96 8.16
N GLY A 97 17.34 20.37 7.05
CA GLY A 97 18.09 20.87 5.89
C GLY A 97 18.81 19.79 5.08
N VAL A 98 18.53 18.50 5.26
CA VAL A 98 19.02 17.40 4.40
C VAL A 98 17.88 16.88 3.52
N ALA A 99 18.20 16.58 2.26
CA ALA A 99 17.37 15.77 1.37
C ALA A 99 18.24 14.66 0.74
N TYR A 100 17.74 13.43 0.75
CA TYR A 100 18.46 12.27 0.22
C TYR A 100 18.17 12.09 -1.27
N GLU A 101 19.20 11.96 -2.09
CA GLU A 101 19.06 11.88 -3.55
C GLU A 101 19.14 10.43 -4.05
N ILE A 102 18.13 10.02 -4.81
CA ILE A 102 18.14 8.89 -5.74
C ILE A 102 18.62 9.43 -7.08
N ASN A 103 19.65 8.81 -7.67
CA ASN A 103 20.22 9.22 -8.94
C ASN A 103 20.47 7.97 -9.81
N GLY A 104 19.67 7.82 -10.87
CA GLY A 104 19.48 6.60 -11.61
C GLY A 104 18.81 5.52 -10.77
N ARG A 105 19.03 4.26 -11.15
CA ARG A 105 18.63 3.10 -10.35
C ARG A 105 19.45 2.99 -9.07
N VAL A 106 18.77 2.88 -7.94
CA VAL A 106 19.36 2.56 -6.63
C VAL A 106 18.89 1.18 -6.18
N ASP A 107 19.82 0.24 -6.00
CA ASP A 107 19.57 -1.11 -5.51
C ASP A 107 19.88 -1.24 -4.01
N VAL A 108 18.90 -1.72 -3.23
CA VAL A 108 19.09 -2.14 -1.84
C VAL A 108 19.40 -3.64 -1.82
N GLY A 109 20.66 -3.95 -1.52
CA GLY A 109 21.23 -5.28 -1.52
C GLY A 109 21.30 -5.92 -2.91
N VAL A 110 21.86 -7.13 -2.94
CA VAL A 110 21.95 -7.96 -4.15
C VAL A 110 20.99 -9.15 -3.98
N ASP A 111 20.21 -9.40 -5.02
CA ASP A 111 19.20 -10.46 -5.07
C ASP A 111 19.74 -11.82 -4.56
N ILE A 112 19.06 -12.39 -3.56
CA ILE A 112 19.38 -13.71 -2.99
C ILE A 112 18.66 -14.88 -3.70
N GLY A 113 17.87 -14.60 -4.74
CA GLY A 113 17.06 -15.55 -5.49
C GLY A 113 15.75 -15.93 -4.80
N GLY A 114 14.81 -16.51 -5.55
CA GLY A 114 13.50 -16.94 -5.03
C GLY A 114 13.59 -17.99 -3.91
N ALA A 115 14.62 -18.86 -3.97
CA ALA A 115 14.93 -19.83 -2.91
C ALA A 115 15.72 -19.23 -1.73
N GLY A 116 16.30 -18.03 -1.88
CA GLY A 116 17.11 -17.38 -0.86
C GLY A 116 18.53 -17.91 -0.69
N THR A 117 19.05 -18.65 -1.67
CA THR A 117 20.34 -19.36 -1.59
C THR A 117 21.35 -18.91 -2.64
N SER A 118 21.15 -17.77 -3.30
CA SER A 118 22.12 -17.25 -4.29
C SER A 118 23.47 -16.99 -3.63
N PRO A 119 24.58 -17.54 -4.15
CA PRO A 119 25.92 -17.40 -3.56
C PRO A 119 26.48 -15.98 -3.69
N THR A 120 25.95 -15.17 -4.61
CA THR A 120 26.34 -13.77 -4.83
C THR A 120 25.36 -12.78 -4.21
N GLY A 121 24.30 -13.26 -3.56
CA GLY A 121 23.29 -12.42 -2.93
C GLY A 121 23.81 -11.72 -1.67
N ILE A 122 23.36 -10.49 -1.45
CA ILE A 122 23.75 -9.65 -0.31
C ILE A 122 22.49 -9.02 0.27
N PRO A 123 21.79 -9.70 1.21
CA PRO A 123 20.59 -9.15 1.82
C PRO A 123 20.96 -7.92 2.65
N THR A 124 20.28 -6.80 2.40
CA THR A 124 20.60 -5.52 3.02
C THR A 124 19.35 -4.82 3.53
N THR A 125 19.48 -3.97 4.54
CA THR A 125 18.38 -3.13 5.03
C THR A 125 18.68 -1.66 4.81
N LEU A 126 17.77 -0.96 4.13
CA LEU A 126 17.72 0.49 4.09
C LEU A 126 16.69 0.97 5.12
N THR A 127 17.12 1.77 6.09
CA THR A 127 16.24 2.35 7.11
C THR A 127 16.14 3.85 6.90
N ILE A 128 14.93 4.38 6.84
CA ILE A 128 14.64 5.80 6.64
C ILE A 128 13.84 6.28 7.85
N ALA A 129 14.39 7.27 8.57
CA ALA A 129 13.75 7.80 9.76
C ALA A 129 12.52 8.65 9.42
N ALA A 130 11.56 8.72 10.34
CA ALA A 130 10.37 9.54 10.22
C ALA A 130 10.69 11.01 9.89
N GLY A 131 9.91 11.62 8.99
CA GLY A 131 10.08 13.01 8.57
C GLY A 131 11.22 13.26 7.56
N SER A 132 11.95 12.22 7.16
CA SER A 132 13.00 12.32 6.13
C SER A 132 12.42 12.64 4.76
N LEU A 133 13.20 13.39 3.97
CA LEU A 133 12.90 13.75 2.60
C LEU A 133 13.86 13.01 1.66
N VAL A 134 13.30 12.26 0.72
CA VAL A 134 14.01 11.56 -0.34
C VAL A 134 13.52 12.10 -1.69
N TYR A 135 14.43 12.37 -2.62
CA TYR A 135 14.07 12.89 -3.93
C TYR A 135 14.84 12.23 -5.07
N ALA A 136 14.24 12.17 -6.25
CA ALA A 136 14.85 11.69 -7.49
C ALA A 136 15.46 12.84 -8.33
N ASN A 137 16.64 12.61 -8.91
CA ASN A 137 17.37 13.57 -9.73
C ASN A 137 16.86 13.65 -11.19
N THR A 138 15.94 14.58 -11.43
CA THR A 138 15.35 14.80 -12.77
C THR A 138 16.27 15.51 -13.79
N THR A 139 17.58 15.63 -13.53
CA THR A 139 18.53 16.31 -14.44
C THR A 139 19.51 15.37 -15.12
N ASN A 140 19.53 14.09 -14.72
CA ASN A 140 20.28 13.07 -15.43
C ASN A 140 19.45 12.51 -16.61
N ALA A 141 20.09 11.71 -17.45
CA ALA A 141 19.44 11.09 -18.61
C ALA A 141 18.83 9.72 -18.30
N ASP A 142 19.06 9.20 -17.10
CA ASP A 142 18.61 7.88 -16.65
C ASP A 142 17.25 7.99 -15.98
N ASN A 143 16.56 6.87 -15.82
CA ASN A 143 15.36 6.82 -14.99
C ASN A 143 15.76 6.63 -13.53
N ASP A 144 15.26 7.50 -12.64
CA ASP A 144 15.51 7.41 -11.21
C ASP A 144 14.45 6.55 -10.52
N TYR A 145 14.86 5.50 -9.81
CA TYR A 145 13.94 4.65 -9.04
C TYR A 145 14.69 3.84 -7.99
N LEU A 146 13.96 3.39 -6.96
CA LEU A 146 14.48 2.57 -5.87
C LEU A 146 14.03 1.12 -6.01
N VAL A 147 14.98 0.18 -6.06
CA VAL A 147 14.71 -1.25 -6.06
C VAL A 147 15.17 -1.87 -4.75
N VAL A 148 14.26 -2.53 -4.05
CA VAL A 148 14.58 -3.39 -2.89
C VAL A 148 14.60 -4.82 -3.37
N ASN A 149 15.80 -5.36 -3.59
CA ASN A 149 15.99 -6.71 -4.13
C ASN A 149 15.53 -7.80 -3.15
N ARG A 150 15.21 -8.99 -3.68
CA ARG A 150 14.79 -10.13 -2.85
C ARG A 150 15.80 -10.39 -1.75
N GLY A 151 15.28 -10.61 -0.54
CA GLY A 151 16.07 -10.81 0.69
C GLY A 151 16.48 -9.52 1.42
N SER A 152 16.40 -8.37 0.74
CA SER A 152 16.60 -7.06 1.34
C SER A 152 15.31 -6.48 1.92
N LYS A 153 15.44 -5.38 2.67
CA LYS A 153 14.33 -4.71 3.33
C LYS A 153 14.41 -3.19 3.20
N LEU A 154 13.25 -2.57 3.02
CA LEU A 154 13.07 -1.14 3.26
C LEU A 154 12.30 -0.95 4.56
N ILE A 155 12.88 -0.23 5.51
CA ILE A 155 12.22 0.19 6.76
C ILE A 155 12.00 1.70 6.67
N ALA A 156 10.85 2.09 6.14
CA ALA A 156 10.39 3.47 6.04
C ALA A 156 9.18 3.64 6.97
N GLU A 157 9.45 3.96 8.23
CA GLU A 157 8.44 4.13 9.28
C GLU A 157 8.34 5.60 9.67
N GLY A 158 7.49 6.33 8.95
CA GLY A 158 7.05 7.66 9.32
C GLY A 158 6.08 7.66 10.51
N THR A 159 5.55 8.83 10.82
CA THR A 159 4.45 8.99 11.79
C THR A 159 3.38 9.90 11.22
N GLU A 160 2.21 9.95 11.87
CA GLU A 160 1.11 10.85 11.49
C GLU A 160 1.57 12.31 11.31
N THR A 161 2.47 12.79 12.17
CA THR A 161 2.97 14.17 12.15
C THR A 161 4.31 14.34 11.43
N GLN A 162 5.00 13.24 11.10
CA GLN A 162 6.29 13.25 10.43
C GLN A 162 6.31 12.13 9.37
N PRO A 163 5.50 12.26 8.30
CA PRO A 163 5.55 11.29 7.21
C PRO A 163 6.91 11.34 6.51
N ILE A 164 7.33 10.20 5.96
CA ILE A 164 8.46 10.16 5.02
C ILE A 164 7.95 10.58 3.65
N ILE A 165 8.68 11.44 2.95
CA ILE A 165 8.29 11.92 1.62
C ILE A 165 9.33 11.47 0.60
N PHE A 166 8.89 10.72 -0.39
CA PHE A 166 9.58 10.47 -1.64
C PHE A 166 8.98 11.35 -2.74
N THR A 167 9.81 12.09 -3.47
CA THR A 167 9.36 13.05 -4.48
C THR A 167 10.41 13.27 -5.57
N ALA A 168 10.20 14.23 -6.45
CA ALA A 168 11.16 14.62 -7.49
C ALA A 168 11.92 15.91 -7.12
N GLN A 169 13.10 16.10 -7.73
CA GLN A 169 13.91 17.32 -7.57
C GLN A 169 13.11 18.60 -7.82
N ALA A 170 12.22 18.60 -8.80
CA ALA A 170 11.36 19.75 -9.11
C ALA A 170 10.49 20.18 -7.91
N ASN A 171 10.10 19.24 -7.03
CA ASN A 171 9.31 19.59 -5.84
C ASN A 171 10.16 20.40 -4.84
N LEU A 172 11.46 20.11 -4.72
CA LEU A 172 12.38 20.80 -3.81
C LEU A 172 12.67 22.24 -4.26
N THR A 173 12.54 22.53 -5.55
CA THR A 173 12.78 23.85 -6.13
C THR A 173 11.49 24.63 -6.41
N GLY A 174 10.33 24.10 -6.04
CA GLY A 174 9.02 24.72 -6.28
C GLY A 174 8.56 24.67 -7.74
N GLY A 175 9.12 23.76 -8.54
CA GLY A 175 8.83 23.56 -9.96
C GLY A 175 7.70 22.56 -10.26
N VAL A 176 6.94 22.11 -9.25
CA VAL A 176 5.79 21.21 -9.43
C VAL A 176 4.46 21.95 -9.29
N THR A 177 3.44 21.43 -9.97
CA THR A 177 2.03 21.82 -9.81
C THR A 177 1.20 20.60 -9.47
N ASP A 178 -0.09 20.80 -9.18
CA ASP A 178 -1.05 19.71 -8.99
C ASP A 178 -1.30 18.87 -10.27
N GLU A 179 -0.72 19.27 -11.41
CA GLU A 179 -0.77 18.53 -12.67
C GLU A 179 0.56 17.85 -13.02
N SER A 180 1.62 18.09 -12.22
CA SER A 180 2.88 17.38 -12.39
C SER A 180 2.71 15.90 -12.09
N GLN A 181 3.40 15.05 -12.85
CA GLN A 181 3.49 13.60 -12.73
C GLN A 181 4.70 13.15 -13.57
N GLY A 182 5.08 11.87 -13.50
CA GLY A 182 6.01 11.31 -14.48
C GLY A 182 7.45 11.74 -14.26
N LEU A 183 7.79 12.17 -13.04
CA LEU A 183 9.09 12.81 -12.76
C LEU A 183 10.15 11.82 -12.29
N TRP A 184 9.76 10.60 -11.93
CA TRP A 184 10.65 9.50 -11.52
C TRP A 184 9.90 8.17 -11.42
N GLY A 185 10.60 7.04 -11.43
CA GLY A 185 10.02 5.69 -11.53
C GLY A 185 9.54 5.04 -10.23
N GLY A 186 9.45 5.77 -9.12
CA GLY A 186 8.88 5.26 -7.87
C GLY A 186 9.73 4.20 -7.14
N ILE A 187 9.03 3.34 -6.37
CA ILE A 187 9.63 2.35 -5.47
C ILE A 187 9.18 0.95 -5.87
N ILE A 188 10.14 0.03 -5.96
CA ILE A 188 9.90 -1.39 -6.24
C ILE A 188 10.33 -2.23 -5.03
N LEU A 189 9.40 -3.02 -4.50
CA LEU A 189 9.69 -4.08 -3.54
C LEU A 189 9.66 -5.45 -4.25
N ALA A 190 10.83 -6.05 -4.46
CA ALA A 190 10.95 -7.39 -5.00
C ALA A 190 11.05 -8.42 -3.87
N GLY A 191 10.01 -9.22 -3.71
CA GLY A 191 9.90 -10.27 -2.70
C GLY A 191 10.01 -11.69 -3.26
N ARG A 192 9.90 -12.67 -2.36
CA ARG A 192 10.03 -14.12 -2.63
C ARG A 192 8.74 -14.90 -2.44
N ALA A 193 7.60 -14.22 -2.34
CA ALA A 193 6.31 -14.86 -2.22
C ALA A 193 5.81 -15.42 -3.57
N PRO A 194 4.89 -16.40 -3.54
CA PRO A 194 4.36 -17.04 -4.75
C PRO A 194 3.74 -16.08 -5.76
N ILE A 195 4.10 -16.28 -7.02
CA ILE A 195 3.51 -15.65 -8.21
C ILE A 195 2.99 -16.74 -9.15
N SER A 196 2.02 -16.42 -10.01
CA SER A 196 1.47 -17.37 -10.99
C SER A 196 2.31 -17.50 -12.26
N ASN A 197 2.91 -16.40 -12.74
CA ASN A 197 3.60 -16.35 -14.01
C ASN A 197 5.11 -16.39 -13.80
N CYS A 198 5.76 -17.35 -14.43
CA CYS A 198 7.20 -17.54 -14.35
C CYS A 198 7.84 -17.22 -15.71
N ASN A 199 8.96 -16.51 -15.70
CA ASN A 199 9.82 -16.33 -16.88
C ASN A 199 10.64 -17.58 -17.22
N THR A 200 10.52 -18.64 -16.40
CA THR A 200 11.11 -19.97 -16.60
C THR A 200 10.02 -21.03 -16.73
N THR A 201 10.36 -22.20 -17.29
CA THR A 201 9.41 -23.32 -17.45
C THR A 201 9.23 -24.12 -16.16
N VAL A 202 8.67 -23.48 -15.12
CA VAL A 202 8.29 -24.11 -13.86
C VAL A 202 6.85 -23.75 -13.50
N PRO A 203 6.16 -24.56 -12.67
CA PRO A 203 4.83 -24.18 -12.17
C PRO A 203 4.90 -22.94 -11.27
N GLY A 204 3.82 -22.15 -11.28
CA GLY A 204 3.67 -21.03 -10.35
C GLY A 204 3.73 -21.47 -8.88
N GLY A 205 4.20 -20.55 -8.02
CA GLY A 205 4.51 -20.83 -6.62
C GLY A 205 5.72 -21.74 -6.36
N ASN A 206 6.45 -22.17 -7.40
CA ASN A 206 7.75 -22.85 -7.23
C ASN A 206 8.83 -21.86 -6.76
N ALA A 207 9.85 -22.33 -6.03
CA ALA A 207 10.95 -21.48 -5.56
C ALA A 207 11.81 -20.89 -6.70
N ALA A 208 11.81 -21.53 -7.87
CA ALA A 208 12.42 -21.05 -9.10
C ALA A 208 11.45 -20.28 -10.01
N CYS A 209 10.17 -20.15 -9.62
CA CYS A 209 9.24 -19.31 -10.33
C CYS A 209 9.56 -17.85 -10.00
N GLU A 210 10.04 -17.12 -11.00
CA GLU A 210 10.36 -15.72 -10.89
C GLU A 210 9.94 -14.98 -12.16
N ASN A 211 9.83 -13.66 -12.07
CA ASN A 211 9.61 -12.81 -13.22
C ASN A 211 10.39 -11.50 -13.04
N VAL A 212 10.49 -10.69 -14.09
CA VAL A 212 11.16 -9.39 -14.06
C VAL A 212 10.11 -8.32 -13.84
N VAL A 213 10.34 -7.42 -12.88
CA VAL A 213 9.50 -6.23 -12.72
C VAL A 213 9.63 -5.40 -13.99
N GLU A 214 8.50 -5.01 -14.56
CA GLU A 214 8.46 -4.13 -15.73
C GLU A 214 9.25 -2.83 -15.51
N GLY A 215 9.69 -2.23 -16.61
CA GLY A 215 10.52 -1.05 -16.64
C GLY A 215 11.97 -1.22 -16.15
N THR A 216 12.31 -2.31 -15.46
CA THR A 216 13.65 -2.49 -14.84
C THR A 216 14.65 -3.30 -15.65
N SER A 217 14.17 -4.15 -16.57
CA SER A 217 14.90 -5.20 -17.32
C SER A 217 15.59 -6.30 -16.49
N THR A 218 15.82 -6.11 -15.19
CA THR A 218 16.66 -7.02 -14.38
C THR A 218 16.24 -7.16 -12.91
N ALA A 219 15.24 -6.43 -12.41
CA ALA A 219 14.78 -6.62 -11.02
C ALA A 219 13.87 -7.85 -10.95
N LEU A 220 14.42 -8.97 -10.46
CA LEU A 220 13.69 -10.24 -10.34
C LEU A 220 12.87 -10.30 -9.06
N TYR A 221 11.64 -10.80 -9.17
CA TYR A 221 10.74 -11.07 -8.04
C TYR A 221 10.14 -12.48 -8.15
N GLY A 222 9.53 -12.96 -7.06
CA GLY A 222 8.90 -14.27 -7.01
C GLY A 222 9.74 -15.33 -6.29
N GLY A 223 9.05 -16.39 -5.88
CA GLY A 223 9.61 -17.52 -5.13
C GLY A 223 8.50 -18.36 -4.49
N ALA A 224 8.83 -19.11 -3.44
CA ALA A 224 7.90 -20.01 -2.76
C ALA A 224 7.67 -19.67 -1.27
N ILE A 225 7.93 -18.43 -0.85
CA ILE A 225 7.89 -18.02 0.57
C ILE A 225 6.72 -17.06 0.82
N PRO A 226 5.48 -17.55 1.10
CA PRO A 226 4.31 -16.72 1.40
C PRO A 226 4.54 -15.67 2.49
N THR A 227 5.40 -15.96 3.46
CA THR A 227 5.72 -15.12 4.61
C THR A 227 6.99 -14.31 4.42
N ASP A 228 7.43 -14.06 3.18
CA ASP A 228 8.57 -13.19 2.91
C ASP A 228 8.34 -11.79 3.52
N ASN A 229 9.43 -11.13 3.93
CA ASN A 229 9.38 -9.83 4.58
C ASN A 229 10.31 -8.87 3.84
N SER A 230 9.71 -8.03 2.99
CA SER A 230 10.37 -6.98 2.21
C SER A 230 10.52 -5.66 3.00
N GLY A 231 10.06 -5.64 4.27
CA GLY A 231 10.21 -4.53 5.20
C GLY A 231 8.89 -3.91 5.64
N THR A 232 8.92 -2.61 5.89
CA THR A 232 7.79 -1.81 6.37
C THR A 232 7.77 -0.46 5.66
N ILE A 233 6.62 -0.14 5.06
CA ILE A 233 6.31 1.20 4.55
C ILE A 233 5.11 1.68 5.34
N ARG A 234 5.35 2.66 6.23
CA ARG A 234 4.32 3.25 7.07
C ARG A 234 4.38 4.77 7.13
N TYR A 235 3.24 5.44 6.98
CA TYR A 235 3.14 6.91 6.94
C TYR A 235 4.10 7.50 5.90
N VAL A 236 3.93 7.06 4.65
CA VAL A 236 4.80 7.44 3.53
C VAL A 236 3.98 8.12 2.45
N GLN A 237 4.55 9.18 1.88
CA GLN A 237 4.05 9.82 0.67
C GLN A 237 5.02 9.57 -0.48
N ILE A 238 4.50 9.09 -1.61
CA ILE A 238 5.23 8.92 -2.86
C ILE A 238 4.56 9.86 -3.86
N ARG A 239 5.28 10.91 -4.27
CA ARG A 239 4.72 12.01 -5.08
C ARG A 239 5.36 12.06 -6.46
N TYR A 240 4.53 12.36 -7.46
CA TYR A 240 4.94 12.68 -8.83
C TYR A 240 5.75 11.57 -9.53
N SER A 241 5.48 10.32 -9.14
CA SER A 241 6.09 9.11 -9.71
C SER A 241 5.54 8.81 -11.10
N GLY A 242 5.85 7.63 -11.62
CA GLY A 242 5.50 7.25 -12.98
C GLY A 242 6.65 7.51 -13.94
N THR A 243 6.96 6.57 -14.84
CA THR A 243 7.82 6.84 -16.00
C THR A 243 7.56 5.83 -17.10
N VAL A 244 7.29 6.31 -18.31
CA VAL A 244 7.20 5.46 -19.51
C VAL A 244 8.59 5.11 -19.99
N ILE A 245 8.99 3.84 -19.86
CA ILE A 245 10.30 3.34 -20.32
C ILE A 245 10.23 2.99 -21.81
N SER A 246 9.16 2.33 -22.21
CA SER A 246 8.76 2.06 -23.58
C SER A 246 7.24 1.85 -23.62
N PRO A 247 6.57 1.82 -24.78
CA PRO A 247 5.12 1.61 -24.81
C PRO A 247 4.70 0.32 -24.07
N ASN A 248 3.75 0.42 -23.13
CA ASN A 248 3.26 -0.69 -22.29
C ASN A 248 4.36 -1.32 -21.42
N ASN A 249 5.27 -0.49 -20.94
CA ASN A 249 6.36 -0.85 -20.06
C ASN A 249 6.73 0.40 -19.24
N GLU A 250 5.95 0.62 -18.21
CA GLU A 250 5.99 1.79 -17.36
C GLU A 250 6.57 1.44 -15.98
N LEU A 251 6.77 2.45 -15.14
CA LEU A 251 7.17 2.31 -13.74
C LEU A 251 6.14 3.03 -12.89
N GLN A 252 5.80 2.47 -11.73
CA GLN A 252 4.65 2.88 -10.93
C GLN A 252 5.00 3.78 -9.76
N GLY A 253 3.98 4.17 -8.97
CA GLY A 253 4.22 4.79 -7.66
C GLY A 253 4.87 3.82 -6.68
N LEU A 254 4.18 2.72 -6.40
CA LEU A 254 4.71 1.62 -5.60
C LEU A 254 4.41 0.28 -6.29
N THR A 255 5.46 -0.41 -6.69
CA THR A 255 5.37 -1.74 -7.27
C THR A 255 5.67 -2.81 -6.22
N LEU A 256 4.79 -3.80 -6.12
CA LEU A 256 4.91 -4.92 -5.19
C LEU A 256 5.04 -6.24 -5.96
N GLY A 257 6.27 -6.61 -6.30
CA GLY A 257 6.55 -7.89 -6.97
C GLY A 257 6.73 -9.01 -5.96
N GLY A 258 5.81 -9.97 -5.89
CA GLY A 258 5.95 -11.17 -5.06
C GLY A 258 6.21 -10.88 -3.58
N THR A 259 5.63 -9.81 -3.03
CA THR A 259 5.84 -9.41 -1.63
C THR A 259 5.06 -10.33 -0.68
N GLY A 260 5.67 -10.72 0.45
CA GLY A 260 5.06 -11.68 1.38
C GLY A 260 4.17 -11.05 2.45
N SER A 261 3.43 -11.89 3.18
CA SER A 261 2.47 -11.48 4.21
C SER A 261 3.11 -10.91 5.48
N ALA A 262 4.42 -11.02 5.63
CA ALA A 262 5.18 -10.42 6.72
C ALA A 262 5.68 -9.00 6.40
N THR A 263 5.49 -8.52 5.16
CA THR A 263 5.70 -7.12 4.79
C THR A 263 4.55 -6.26 5.33
N VAL A 264 4.88 -5.10 5.91
CA VAL A 264 3.88 -4.17 6.46
C VAL A 264 3.69 -2.99 5.51
N LEU A 265 2.47 -2.78 5.05
CA LEU A 265 2.06 -1.71 4.13
C LEU A 265 0.85 -0.99 4.71
N ASP A 266 1.06 0.20 5.26
CA ASP A 266 0.11 0.85 6.16
C ASP A 266 0.23 2.38 6.08
N HIS A 267 -0.85 3.13 5.81
CA HIS A 267 -0.77 4.60 5.65
C HIS A 267 0.20 5.01 4.54
N ILE A 268 -0.16 4.70 3.30
CA ILE A 268 0.61 5.03 2.11
C ILE A 268 -0.22 5.96 1.22
N GLN A 269 0.38 7.08 0.83
CA GLN A 269 -0.19 8.00 -0.12
C GLN A 269 0.64 7.94 -1.39
N ILE A 270 -0.04 7.69 -2.51
CA ILE A 270 0.53 7.92 -3.83
C ILE A 270 -0.16 9.16 -4.40
N HIS A 271 0.63 10.12 -4.88
CA HIS A 271 0.12 11.35 -5.46
C HIS A 271 0.68 11.57 -6.86
N ASN A 272 -0.22 11.66 -7.85
CA ASN A 272 0.08 11.91 -9.25
C ASN A 272 1.18 11.00 -9.82
N SER A 273 0.93 9.70 -9.78
CA SER A 273 1.70 8.77 -10.62
C SER A 273 1.32 8.98 -12.08
N SER A 274 2.27 9.01 -13.02
CA SER A 274 1.94 9.06 -14.45
C SER A 274 1.47 7.72 -15.02
N ASP A 275 1.35 6.72 -14.17
CA ASP A 275 0.82 5.41 -14.48
C ASP A 275 0.04 4.96 -13.25
N ASP A 276 0.28 3.77 -12.70
CA ASP A 276 -0.44 3.27 -11.54
C ASP A 276 0.00 3.92 -10.24
N GLY A 277 -0.96 4.06 -9.32
CA GLY A 277 -0.69 4.42 -7.94
C GLY A 277 0.09 3.31 -7.25
N ILE A 278 -0.54 2.15 -7.13
CA ILE A 278 0.08 0.91 -6.62
C ILE A 278 -0.25 -0.20 -7.60
N GLU A 279 0.78 -0.95 -7.99
CA GLU A 279 0.62 -2.15 -8.81
C GLU A 279 1.23 -3.35 -8.09
N ILE A 280 0.49 -4.47 -8.08
CA ILE A 280 0.85 -5.66 -7.33
C ILE A 280 0.97 -6.87 -8.26
N PHE A 281 2.19 -7.35 -8.44
CA PHE A 281 2.48 -8.55 -9.20
C PHE A 281 2.65 -9.76 -8.27
N GLY A 282 1.57 -10.48 -8.03
CA GLY A 282 1.60 -11.68 -7.20
C GLY A 282 1.97 -11.42 -5.73
N GLY A 283 2.20 -12.50 -4.97
CA GLY A 283 2.55 -12.43 -3.56
C GLY A 283 1.36 -12.48 -2.60
N ARG A 284 1.62 -12.17 -1.33
CA ARG A 284 0.72 -12.37 -0.17
C ARG A 284 0.66 -11.18 0.79
N SER A 285 1.15 -10.02 0.36
CA SER A 285 1.10 -8.81 1.16
C SER A 285 -0.34 -8.33 1.37
N ASN A 286 -0.58 -7.70 2.51
CA ASN A 286 -1.86 -7.07 2.85
C ASN A 286 -1.62 -5.58 3.05
N LEU A 287 -2.58 -4.75 2.63
CA LEU A 287 -2.46 -3.30 2.63
C LEU A 287 -3.59 -2.66 3.42
N ARG A 288 -3.31 -1.58 4.15
CA ARG A 288 -4.35 -0.80 4.81
C ARG A 288 -4.06 0.69 4.84
N TYR A 289 -5.11 1.51 4.86
CA TYR A 289 -5.02 2.97 4.91
C TYR A 289 -4.26 3.53 3.70
N LEU A 290 -4.90 3.49 2.54
CA LEU A 290 -4.33 3.93 1.27
C LEU A 290 -5.01 5.22 0.79
N ALA A 291 -4.21 6.20 0.37
CA ALA A 291 -4.67 7.42 -0.28
C ALA A 291 -4.03 7.53 -1.67
N LEU A 292 -4.74 7.10 -2.69
CA LEU A 292 -4.30 7.07 -4.09
C LEU A 292 -4.94 8.26 -4.78
N THR A 293 -4.15 9.28 -5.11
CA THR A 293 -4.67 10.56 -5.59
C THR A 293 -4.04 10.93 -6.92
N GLY A 294 -4.86 11.03 -7.96
CA GLY A 294 -4.45 11.52 -9.26
C GLY A 294 -3.53 10.61 -10.06
N SER A 295 -3.58 9.28 -9.86
CA SER A 295 -2.96 8.34 -10.81
C SER A 295 -3.40 8.64 -12.24
N ASP A 296 -2.53 8.45 -13.22
CA ASP A 296 -2.86 8.68 -14.62
C ASP A 296 -3.41 7.44 -15.30
N ASP A 297 -3.01 6.25 -14.83
CA ASP A 297 -3.68 4.98 -15.13
C ASP A 297 -4.51 4.51 -13.93
N ASP A 298 -4.16 3.41 -13.27
CA ASP A 298 -4.97 2.87 -12.20
C ASP A 298 -4.64 3.42 -10.81
N GLY A 299 -5.67 3.49 -9.96
CA GLY A 299 -5.45 3.79 -8.55
C GLY A 299 -4.68 2.64 -7.91
N LEU A 300 -5.26 1.45 -7.99
CA LEU A 300 -4.75 0.20 -7.47
C LEU A 300 -4.95 -0.90 -8.52
N ASP A 301 -3.85 -1.44 -9.05
CA ASP A 301 -3.87 -2.58 -9.95
C ASP A 301 -3.22 -3.82 -9.32
N THR A 302 -3.71 -4.98 -9.71
CA THR A 302 -3.27 -6.28 -9.23
C THR A 302 -3.26 -7.30 -10.36
N ASP A 303 -2.20 -8.09 -10.42
CA ASP A 303 -2.04 -9.18 -11.39
C ASP A 303 -1.25 -10.36 -10.77
N VAL A 304 -0.97 -11.37 -11.59
CA VAL A 304 0.02 -12.44 -11.37
C VAL A 304 -0.24 -13.27 -10.12
N GLY A 305 -1.52 -13.51 -9.83
CA GLY A 305 -1.92 -14.44 -8.79
C GLY A 305 -1.75 -13.90 -7.37
N TRP A 306 -1.83 -12.58 -7.20
CA TRP A 306 -1.80 -11.96 -5.89
C TRP A 306 -2.97 -12.44 -5.03
N GLN A 307 -2.69 -12.76 -3.77
CA GLN A 307 -3.71 -13.17 -2.80
C GLN A 307 -3.53 -12.37 -1.52
N GLY A 308 -4.41 -11.40 -1.28
CA GLY A 308 -4.28 -10.53 -0.11
C GLY A 308 -5.56 -9.79 0.26
N PHE A 309 -5.44 -9.02 1.33
CA PHE A 309 -6.48 -8.18 1.89
C PHE A 309 -6.10 -6.71 1.78
N VAL A 310 -7.05 -5.87 1.38
CA VAL A 310 -6.95 -4.41 1.42
C VAL A 310 -8.08 -3.83 2.25
N GLN A 311 -7.79 -2.88 3.15
CA GLN A 311 -8.84 -2.16 3.88
C GLN A 311 -8.55 -0.66 4.05
N PHE A 312 -9.60 0.18 3.94
CA PHE A 312 -9.52 1.64 4.01
C PHE A 312 -8.76 2.24 2.83
N VAL A 313 -9.44 2.35 1.69
CA VAL A 313 -8.85 2.83 0.44
C VAL A 313 -9.60 4.03 -0.11
N LEU A 314 -8.92 5.17 -0.20
CA LEU A 314 -9.35 6.31 -0.99
C LEU A 314 -8.63 6.24 -2.33
N ALA A 315 -9.35 6.00 -3.42
CA ALA A 315 -8.81 6.15 -4.78
C ALA A 315 -9.57 7.30 -5.46
N ILE A 316 -8.87 8.40 -5.70
CA ILE A 316 -9.42 9.65 -6.22
C ILE A 316 -8.63 9.98 -7.48
N GLN A 317 -9.20 9.58 -8.61
CA GLN A 317 -8.58 9.74 -9.93
C GLN A 317 -8.50 11.21 -10.34
N LYS A 318 -7.63 11.53 -11.29
CA LYS A 318 -7.61 12.87 -11.92
C LYS A 318 -8.69 12.96 -13.01
N PRO A 319 -9.10 14.16 -13.43
CA PRO A 319 -10.14 14.30 -14.45
C PRO A 319 -9.60 14.21 -15.88
N ASN A 320 -8.36 14.61 -16.10
CA ASN A 320 -7.71 14.70 -17.42
C ASN A 320 -6.55 13.71 -17.50
N ASN A 321 -6.85 12.43 -17.69
CA ASN A 321 -5.83 11.39 -17.80
C ASN A 321 -5.20 11.39 -19.20
N THR A 322 -3.92 11.02 -19.30
CA THR A 322 -3.29 10.76 -20.61
C THR A 322 -3.51 9.33 -21.06
N GLN A 323 -3.60 8.39 -20.11
CA GLN A 323 -4.02 7.01 -20.34
C GLN A 323 -5.54 6.92 -20.54
N THR A 324 -6.00 5.89 -21.23
CA THR A 324 -7.43 5.66 -21.53
C THR A 324 -7.99 4.38 -20.90
N ASP A 325 -7.13 3.50 -20.37
CA ASP A 325 -7.54 2.28 -19.64
C ASP A 325 -7.42 2.50 -18.12
N ASN A 326 -7.76 3.71 -17.64
CA ASN A 326 -7.63 4.10 -16.24
C ASN A 326 -8.88 3.81 -15.40
N TYR A 327 -8.69 3.26 -14.21
CA TYR A 327 -9.72 2.87 -13.26
C TYR A 327 -9.32 3.28 -11.83
N SER A 328 -10.31 3.33 -10.92
CA SER A 328 -10.00 3.46 -9.49
C SER A 328 -9.32 2.19 -8.95
N THR A 329 -9.69 1.03 -9.52
CA THR A 329 -8.96 -0.21 -9.34
C THR A 329 -9.14 -1.11 -10.56
N GLU A 330 -8.07 -1.84 -10.88
CA GLU A 330 -8.04 -2.91 -11.86
C GLU A 330 -7.64 -4.24 -11.21
N ILE A 331 -8.17 -5.31 -11.79
CA ILE A 331 -7.64 -6.66 -11.68
C ILE A 331 -7.33 -7.08 -13.11
N ASP A 332 -6.04 -7.16 -13.44
CA ASP A 332 -5.57 -7.53 -14.77
C ASP A 332 -5.69 -9.06 -15.04
N SER A 333 -5.49 -9.45 -16.29
CA SER A 333 -5.31 -10.80 -16.77
C SER A 333 -3.87 -11.00 -17.22
N ASN A 334 -3.29 -12.05 -16.68
CA ASN A 334 -2.03 -12.62 -17.12
C ASN A 334 -2.12 -13.45 -18.43
N GLY A 335 -3.28 -13.48 -19.10
CA GLY A 335 -3.57 -14.30 -20.29
C GLY A 335 -3.58 -15.82 -20.04
N SER A 336 -3.56 -16.22 -18.77
CA SER A 336 -3.61 -17.61 -18.30
C SER A 336 -4.42 -17.64 -17.00
N GLU A 337 -5.73 -17.49 -17.17
CA GLU A 337 -6.73 -17.26 -16.12
C GLU A 337 -6.84 -18.42 -15.11
N ASP A 338 -6.25 -19.57 -15.43
CA ASP A 338 -6.18 -20.77 -14.59
C ASP A 338 -4.79 -21.04 -14.01
N ALA A 339 -3.83 -20.14 -14.22
CA ALA A 339 -2.51 -20.24 -13.62
C ALA A 339 -2.62 -20.18 -12.08
N LEU A 340 -1.89 -21.09 -11.41
CA LEU A 340 -1.83 -21.14 -9.96
C LEU A 340 -0.58 -20.41 -9.45
N PRO A 341 -0.64 -19.74 -8.29
CA PRO A 341 -1.86 -19.47 -7.51
C PRO A 341 -2.84 -18.56 -8.25
N ARG A 342 -4.14 -18.84 -8.17
CA ARG A 342 -5.17 -17.90 -8.66
C ARG A 342 -5.12 -16.60 -7.88
N GLN A 343 -5.50 -15.51 -8.53
CA GLN A 343 -5.67 -14.22 -7.89
C GLN A 343 -6.88 -14.21 -6.96
N ALA A 344 -6.71 -13.67 -5.75
CA ALA A 344 -7.76 -13.54 -4.76
C ALA A 344 -7.71 -12.14 -4.12
N TYR A 345 -8.58 -11.26 -4.60
CA TYR A 345 -8.62 -9.84 -4.23
C TYR A 345 -9.73 -9.62 -3.22
N ASN A 346 -9.38 -9.30 -1.96
CA ASN A 346 -10.37 -9.02 -0.92
C ASN A 346 -10.24 -7.57 -0.47
N LEU A 347 -11.21 -6.73 -0.82
CA LEU A 347 -11.22 -5.30 -0.49
C LEU A 347 -12.42 -4.93 0.38
N ALA A 348 -12.12 -4.27 1.49
CA ALA A 348 -13.10 -3.76 2.43
C ALA A 348 -12.95 -2.25 2.63
N ASN A 349 -14.05 -1.55 2.86
CA ASN A 349 -14.06 -0.12 3.21
C ASN A 349 -13.26 0.73 2.20
N PHE A 350 -13.86 0.97 1.05
CA PHE A 350 -13.24 1.73 -0.04
C PHE A 350 -14.16 2.84 -0.53
N THR A 351 -13.57 3.96 -0.95
CA THR A 351 -14.26 5.04 -1.64
C THR A 351 -13.50 5.34 -2.92
N PHE A 352 -14.12 5.05 -4.05
CA PHE A 352 -13.60 5.28 -5.38
C PHE A 352 -14.28 6.48 -6.01
N ILE A 353 -13.49 7.49 -6.34
CA ILE A 353 -13.92 8.71 -7.01
C ILE A 353 -13.25 8.71 -8.38
N GLN A 354 -13.95 8.19 -9.38
CA GLN A 354 -13.52 8.23 -10.76
C GLN A 354 -14.02 9.52 -11.40
N THR A 355 -13.08 10.41 -11.76
CA THR A 355 -13.39 11.70 -12.39
C THR A 355 -13.00 11.76 -13.86
N SER A 356 -12.20 10.79 -14.33
CA SER A 356 -11.76 10.71 -15.71
C SER A 356 -12.96 10.59 -16.65
N THR A 357 -12.95 11.37 -17.73
CA THR A 357 -13.91 11.24 -18.83
C THR A 357 -13.43 10.28 -19.92
N ALA A 358 -12.19 9.80 -19.81
CA ALA A 358 -11.55 8.93 -20.80
C ALA A 358 -11.70 7.43 -20.50
N THR A 359 -12.40 7.07 -19.41
CA THR A 359 -12.62 5.68 -18.98
C THR A 359 -14.05 5.20 -19.21
N ASN A 360 -14.23 3.89 -19.34
CA ASN A 360 -15.55 3.28 -19.45
C ASN A 360 -16.16 2.87 -18.09
N ALA A 361 -15.37 2.83 -17.00
CA ALA A 361 -15.85 2.44 -15.67
C ALA A 361 -14.94 2.94 -14.53
N ALA A 362 -15.35 2.74 -13.28
CA ALA A 362 -14.49 2.99 -12.10
C ALA A 362 -13.76 1.74 -11.60
N ILE A 363 -14.37 0.57 -11.78
CA ILE A 363 -13.81 -0.73 -11.40
C ILE A 363 -13.71 -1.57 -12.67
N ARG A 364 -12.52 -2.13 -12.93
CA ARG A 364 -12.34 -3.15 -13.95
C ARG A 364 -11.94 -4.48 -13.35
N LEU A 365 -12.64 -5.54 -13.76
CA LEU A 365 -12.35 -6.91 -13.36
C LEU A 365 -12.14 -7.78 -14.61
N ARG A 366 -10.90 -8.21 -14.84
CA ARG A 366 -10.55 -9.24 -15.84
C ARG A 366 -9.72 -10.35 -15.17
N GLY A 367 -9.26 -11.32 -15.96
CA GLY A 367 -8.30 -12.33 -15.49
C GLY A 367 -8.85 -13.49 -14.64
N GLY A 368 -10.17 -13.63 -14.46
CA GLY A 368 -10.69 -14.78 -13.70
C GLY A 368 -10.55 -14.68 -12.17
N ALA A 369 -10.20 -13.52 -11.61
CA ALA A 369 -9.85 -13.43 -10.19
C ALA A 369 -11.02 -13.73 -9.23
N ASP A 370 -10.69 -14.38 -8.11
CA ASP A 370 -11.60 -14.58 -6.97
C ASP A 370 -11.74 -13.27 -6.18
N ALA A 371 -12.57 -12.34 -6.66
CA ALA A 371 -12.68 -11.00 -6.09
C ALA A 371 -13.86 -10.87 -5.11
N THR A 372 -13.63 -10.19 -3.98
CA THR A 372 -14.65 -9.84 -2.99
C THR A 372 -14.52 -8.38 -2.59
N PHE A 373 -15.58 -7.61 -2.83
CA PHE A 373 -15.69 -6.18 -2.52
C PHE A 373 -16.75 -5.96 -1.44
N VAL A 374 -16.38 -5.35 -0.32
CA VAL A 374 -17.32 -5.07 0.77
C VAL A 374 -17.21 -3.64 1.31
N ASN A 375 -18.34 -3.08 1.75
CA ASN A 375 -18.42 -1.75 2.38
C ASN A 375 -17.87 -0.62 1.48
N GLY A 376 -18.27 -0.60 0.22
CA GLY A 376 -17.72 0.28 -0.80
C GLY A 376 -18.62 1.46 -1.18
N ILE A 377 -18.01 2.58 -1.57
CA ILE A 377 -18.68 3.67 -2.29
C ILE A 377 -17.95 3.84 -3.62
N VAL A 378 -18.68 3.84 -4.73
CA VAL A 378 -18.13 4.05 -6.08
C VAL A 378 -18.89 5.19 -6.73
N SER A 379 -18.17 6.24 -7.09
CA SER A 379 -18.71 7.42 -7.75
C SER A 379 -18.00 7.64 -9.09
N ASN A 380 -18.76 7.60 -10.18
CA ASN A 380 -18.31 7.92 -11.52
C ASN A 380 -19.38 8.76 -12.23
N PRO A 381 -19.35 10.09 -12.11
CA PRO A 381 -20.39 10.95 -12.67
C PRO A 381 -20.49 10.91 -14.20
N SER A 382 -19.41 10.47 -14.86
CA SER A 382 -19.26 10.55 -16.31
C SER A 382 -19.50 9.21 -17.01
N SER A 383 -19.42 8.08 -16.30
CA SER A 383 -19.39 6.74 -16.90
C SER A 383 -19.89 5.67 -15.92
N ALA A 384 -19.56 4.39 -16.18
CA ALA A 384 -20.04 3.29 -15.37
C ALA A 384 -19.31 3.13 -14.03
N CYS A 385 -19.92 2.40 -13.08
CA CYS A 385 -19.24 1.96 -11.87
C CYS A 385 -18.38 0.70 -12.13
N LEU A 386 -18.94 -0.29 -12.83
CA LEU A 386 -18.33 -1.61 -12.98
C LEU A 386 -18.20 -2.01 -14.45
N ASN A 387 -17.04 -2.55 -14.81
CA ASN A 387 -16.78 -3.26 -16.05
C ASN A 387 -16.17 -4.63 -15.73
N VAL A 388 -16.94 -5.69 -15.94
CA VAL A 388 -16.43 -7.07 -15.86
C VAL A 388 -16.16 -7.58 -17.27
N ILE A 389 -15.01 -8.20 -17.47
CA ILE A 389 -14.61 -8.80 -18.73
C ILE A 389 -14.58 -10.31 -18.58
N ALA A 390 -14.94 -11.01 -19.65
CA ALA A 390 -15.01 -12.45 -19.69
C ALA A 390 -13.69 -13.13 -19.29
N GLY A 391 -12.57 -12.66 -19.84
CA GLY A 391 -11.22 -13.21 -19.76
C GLY A 391 -10.40 -12.60 -20.92
N ALA A 392 -9.08 -12.62 -20.83
CA ALA A 392 -8.20 -12.29 -21.95
C ALA A 392 -7.86 -13.53 -22.80
N ASP A 393 -8.04 -14.74 -22.27
CA ASP A 393 -8.05 -15.97 -23.08
C ASP A 393 -9.35 -16.15 -23.89
N ALA A 394 -9.33 -17.07 -24.86
CA ALA A 394 -10.51 -17.42 -25.66
C ALA A 394 -11.46 -18.39 -24.91
N GLY A 395 -11.24 -18.60 -23.60
CA GLY A 395 -11.78 -19.71 -22.79
C GLY A 395 -13.23 -19.58 -22.32
N GLY A 396 -13.99 -18.62 -22.85
CA GLY A 396 -15.35 -18.31 -22.40
C GLY A 396 -15.37 -17.17 -21.38
N LYS A 397 -16.30 -17.20 -20.42
CA LYS A 397 -16.47 -16.13 -19.41
C LYS A 397 -15.79 -16.49 -18.09
N THR A 398 -14.48 -16.67 -18.12
CA THR A 398 -13.65 -17.10 -16.99
C THR A 398 -13.83 -16.25 -15.72
N THR A 399 -13.97 -14.92 -15.83
CA THR A 399 -14.21 -14.03 -14.67
C THR A 399 -15.57 -14.22 -14.00
N ILE A 400 -16.59 -14.75 -14.68
CA ILE A 400 -17.93 -14.88 -14.10
C ILE A 400 -18.43 -16.33 -14.05
N ARG A 401 -17.54 -17.29 -14.25
CA ARG A 401 -17.92 -18.70 -14.30
C ARG A 401 -18.24 -19.24 -12.90
N PRO A 402 -18.98 -20.36 -12.81
CA PRO A 402 -19.23 -21.01 -11.53
C PRO A 402 -17.95 -21.53 -10.88
N ALA A 403 -17.95 -21.58 -9.54
CA ALA A 403 -16.86 -22.13 -8.74
C ALA A 403 -16.48 -23.56 -9.18
N SER A 404 -15.18 -23.87 -9.14
CA SER A 404 -14.63 -25.15 -9.54
C SER A 404 -13.47 -25.52 -8.64
N THR A 405 -13.64 -26.59 -7.85
CA THR A 405 -12.56 -27.12 -7.00
C THR A 405 -11.38 -27.64 -7.80
N THR A 406 -11.58 -28.06 -9.05
CA THR A 406 -10.52 -28.56 -9.94
C THR A 406 -9.62 -27.43 -10.43
N LEU A 407 -10.17 -26.22 -10.60
CA LEU A 407 -9.44 -25.05 -11.07
C LEU A 407 -8.99 -24.14 -9.92
N GLU A 408 -9.29 -24.54 -8.67
CA GLU A 408 -9.15 -23.71 -7.46
C GLU A 408 -9.92 -22.38 -7.52
N ASP A 409 -10.97 -22.33 -8.34
CA ASP A 409 -11.81 -21.17 -8.60
C ASP A 409 -12.97 -21.09 -7.60
N LYS A 410 -13.13 -19.94 -6.95
CA LYS A 410 -14.15 -19.70 -5.91
C LYS A 410 -15.47 -19.14 -6.46
N GLY A 411 -15.55 -18.96 -7.77
CA GLY A 411 -16.71 -18.47 -8.50
C GLY A 411 -16.60 -17.00 -8.85
N PRO A 412 -17.71 -16.39 -9.27
CA PRO A 412 -17.70 -15.03 -9.77
C PRO A 412 -17.44 -14.00 -8.66
N PRO A 413 -17.02 -12.76 -9.02
CA PRO A 413 -16.85 -11.66 -8.08
C PRO A 413 -18.07 -11.42 -7.18
N VAL A 414 -17.79 -11.15 -5.91
CA VAL A 414 -18.80 -10.94 -4.86
C VAL A 414 -18.80 -9.48 -4.40
N PHE A 415 -19.98 -8.88 -4.28
CA PHE A 415 -20.17 -7.51 -3.78
C PHE A 415 -21.11 -7.53 -2.57
N ASN A 416 -20.76 -6.92 -1.43
CA ASN A 416 -21.71 -6.74 -0.32
C ASN A 416 -21.60 -5.34 0.28
N SER A 417 -22.74 -4.68 0.50
CA SER A 417 -22.78 -3.32 1.06
C SER A 417 -21.97 -2.33 0.22
N VAL A 418 -22.11 -2.41 -1.11
CA VAL A 418 -21.46 -1.52 -2.07
C VAL A 418 -22.50 -0.56 -2.66
N VAL A 419 -22.17 0.73 -2.68
CA VAL A 419 -23.02 1.81 -3.19
C VAL A 419 -22.45 2.34 -4.50
N PHE A 420 -23.21 2.20 -5.59
CA PHE A 420 -22.93 2.77 -6.89
C PHE A 420 -23.67 4.09 -7.08
N SER A 421 -22.90 5.15 -7.36
CA SER A 421 -23.36 6.50 -7.68
C SER A 421 -22.71 6.95 -8.99
N CYS A 422 -23.08 6.27 -10.08
CA CYS A 422 -22.49 6.43 -11.40
C CYS A 422 -23.52 6.81 -12.46
N LEU A 423 -23.09 7.34 -13.61
CA LEU A 423 -24.00 7.69 -14.72
C LEU A 423 -24.79 6.47 -15.18
N THR A 424 -24.10 5.34 -15.28
CA THR A 424 -24.68 4.00 -15.42
C THR A 424 -24.02 3.05 -14.41
N PRO A 425 -24.67 1.96 -13.99
CA PRO A 425 -24.03 1.02 -13.07
C PRO A 425 -22.97 0.15 -13.75
N TYR A 426 -23.18 -0.25 -15.00
CA TYR A 426 -22.39 -1.26 -15.69
C TYR A 426 -21.98 -0.81 -17.10
N ALA A 427 -20.77 -1.19 -17.52
CA ALA A 427 -20.27 -1.04 -18.89
C ALA A 427 -19.86 -2.41 -19.45
N THR A 428 -20.00 -2.59 -20.76
CA THR A 428 -19.62 -3.83 -21.45
C THR A 428 -18.36 -3.65 -22.27
N THR A 429 -17.45 -4.62 -22.19
CA THR A 429 -16.28 -4.74 -23.06
C THR A 429 -16.28 -6.13 -23.69
N THR A 430 -15.97 -6.20 -24.98
CA THR A 430 -15.84 -7.47 -25.71
C THR A 430 -14.37 -7.76 -25.96
N VAL A 431 -13.91 -8.91 -25.50
CA VAL A 431 -12.54 -9.40 -25.72
C VAL A 431 -12.61 -10.77 -26.38
N ASN A 432 -11.85 -10.98 -27.44
CA ASN A 432 -11.86 -12.22 -28.24
C ASN A 432 -13.26 -12.68 -28.69
N GLY A 433 -14.17 -11.73 -28.95
CA GLY A 433 -15.55 -12.03 -29.34
C GLY A 433 -16.46 -12.50 -28.20
N ILE A 434 -15.98 -12.49 -26.95
CA ILE A 434 -16.76 -12.81 -25.76
C ILE A 434 -17.10 -11.53 -24.99
N THR A 435 -18.36 -11.38 -24.61
CA THR A 435 -18.88 -10.23 -23.87
C THR A 435 -19.53 -10.70 -22.57
N VAL A 436 -19.23 -10.03 -21.47
CA VAL A 436 -20.05 -10.09 -20.25
C VAL A 436 -21.07 -8.96 -20.31
N THR A 437 -22.36 -9.29 -20.36
CA THR A 437 -23.43 -8.30 -20.60
C THR A 437 -23.73 -7.49 -19.34
N THR A 438 -24.44 -6.36 -19.49
CA THR A 438 -24.90 -5.58 -18.33
C THR A 438 -25.83 -6.37 -17.43
N GLU A 439 -26.65 -7.27 -17.98
CA GLU A 439 -27.55 -8.14 -17.19
C GLU A 439 -26.77 -9.16 -16.37
N GLU A 440 -25.68 -9.69 -16.91
CA GLU A 440 -24.80 -10.61 -16.18
C GLU A 440 -24.09 -9.89 -15.04
N GLN A 441 -23.52 -8.71 -15.29
CA GLN A 441 -22.91 -7.87 -14.25
C GLN A 441 -23.92 -7.48 -13.16
N GLN A 442 -25.15 -7.14 -13.57
CA GLN A 442 -26.24 -6.88 -12.65
C GLN A 442 -26.56 -8.11 -11.78
N ALA A 443 -26.61 -9.30 -12.36
CA ALA A 443 -26.86 -10.52 -11.59
C ALA A 443 -25.78 -10.76 -10.53
N LEU A 444 -24.51 -10.49 -10.85
CA LEU A 444 -23.39 -10.58 -9.89
C LEU A 444 -23.57 -9.61 -8.73
N PHE A 445 -23.83 -8.35 -9.04
CA PHE A 445 -23.98 -7.31 -8.02
C PHE A 445 -25.21 -7.54 -7.14
N ARG A 446 -26.33 -8.03 -7.70
CA ARG A 446 -27.56 -8.36 -6.94
C ARG A 446 -27.49 -9.66 -6.15
N ALA A 447 -26.55 -10.56 -6.46
CA ALA A 447 -26.38 -11.79 -5.71
C ALA A 447 -25.91 -11.52 -4.27
N GLY A 448 -25.25 -10.38 -4.05
CA GLY A 448 -24.86 -9.91 -2.74
C GLY A 448 -25.95 -9.23 -1.93
N THR A 449 -25.59 -8.76 -0.75
CA THR A 449 -26.51 -8.14 0.22
C THR A 449 -26.23 -6.66 0.41
N ASN A 450 -27.27 -5.88 0.72
CA ASN A 450 -27.20 -4.44 1.04
C ASN A 450 -26.54 -3.55 -0.04
N ASN A 451 -26.49 -4.01 -1.29
CA ASN A 451 -25.94 -3.24 -2.38
C ASN A 451 -26.94 -2.18 -2.88
N THR A 452 -26.43 -1.04 -3.35
CA THR A 452 -27.22 0.00 -4.01
C THR A 452 -26.69 0.23 -5.43
N GLU A 453 -27.49 -0.09 -6.45
CA GLU A 453 -27.05 -0.04 -7.86
C GLU A 453 -27.08 1.35 -8.49
N SER A 454 -27.95 2.22 -8.01
CA SER A 454 -28.33 3.45 -8.73
C SER A 454 -28.64 4.59 -7.76
N ALA A 455 -27.71 4.86 -6.84
CA ALA A 455 -27.74 6.12 -6.11
C ALA A 455 -27.64 7.29 -7.10
N ALA A 456 -28.32 8.40 -6.82
CA ALA A 456 -28.28 9.57 -7.69
C ALA A 456 -26.83 10.04 -7.88
N VAL A 457 -26.45 10.38 -9.11
CA VAL A 457 -25.08 10.82 -9.44
C VAL A 457 -24.65 11.97 -8.51
N GLY A 458 -23.48 11.83 -7.88
CA GLY A 458 -22.92 12.81 -6.96
C GLY A 458 -23.58 12.85 -5.57
N SER A 459 -24.52 11.94 -5.26
CA SER A 459 -25.23 11.93 -3.97
C SER A 459 -24.58 11.06 -2.88
N ALA A 460 -23.75 10.10 -3.28
CA ALA A 460 -23.16 9.13 -2.36
C ALA A 460 -21.97 9.67 -1.55
N VAL A 461 -21.43 10.83 -1.94
CA VAL A 461 -20.30 11.50 -1.27
C VAL A 461 -20.50 13.02 -1.17
N THR A 462 -19.80 13.64 -0.23
CA THR A 462 -19.66 15.08 -0.09
C THR A 462 -18.21 15.44 0.25
N GLY A 463 -17.78 16.67 -0.05
CA GLY A 463 -16.38 17.09 0.20
C GLY A 463 -15.36 16.16 -0.44
N THR A 464 -15.61 15.76 -1.69
CA THR A 464 -14.87 14.77 -2.49
C THR A 464 -15.11 13.31 -2.11
N PHE A 465 -14.91 12.90 -0.85
CA PHE A 465 -14.87 11.47 -0.49
C PHE A 465 -15.62 11.08 0.79
N LEU A 466 -16.20 12.03 1.54
CA LEU A 466 -16.94 11.71 2.76
C LEU A 466 -18.28 11.07 2.39
N PRO A 467 -18.72 9.98 3.05
CA PRO A 467 -20.03 9.39 2.78
C PRO A 467 -21.17 10.40 2.90
N ALA A 468 -22.11 10.35 1.95
CA ALA A 468 -23.33 11.15 1.93
C ALA A 468 -24.51 10.33 1.40
N GLY A 469 -25.73 10.85 1.58
CA GLY A 469 -26.94 10.23 1.04
C GLY A 469 -27.11 8.79 1.53
N VAL A 470 -27.42 7.89 0.60
CA VAL A 470 -27.66 6.46 0.89
C VAL A 470 -26.45 5.75 1.48
N SER A 471 -25.23 6.23 1.22
CA SER A 471 -24.02 5.68 1.83
C SER A 471 -24.04 5.79 3.37
N THR A 472 -24.65 6.84 3.92
CA THR A 472 -24.71 7.04 5.38
C THR A 472 -25.71 6.12 6.09
N THR A 473 -26.61 5.48 5.35
CA THR A 473 -27.67 4.61 5.88
C THR A 473 -27.54 3.15 5.42
N THR A 474 -26.61 2.86 4.50
CA THR A 474 -26.35 1.50 4.02
C THR A 474 -25.80 0.65 5.16
N THR A 475 -26.42 -0.50 5.41
CA THR A 475 -25.96 -1.44 6.43
C THR A 475 -24.63 -2.05 5.99
N ALA A 476 -23.59 -1.90 6.80
CA ALA A 476 -22.27 -2.44 6.53
C ALA A 476 -22.22 -3.97 6.71
N PHE A 477 -21.42 -4.62 5.86
CA PHE A 477 -21.01 -6.01 5.95
C PHE A 477 -19.89 -6.19 6.99
N ASN A 478 -19.93 -7.28 7.75
CA ASN A 478 -18.87 -7.59 8.70
C ASN A 478 -17.62 -8.16 8.00
N ALA A 479 -16.72 -7.26 7.55
CA ALA A 479 -15.51 -7.64 6.82
C ALA A 479 -14.57 -8.58 7.61
N ALA A 480 -14.64 -8.57 8.96
CA ALA A 480 -13.81 -9.47 9.77
C ALA A 480 -14.14 -10.96 9.55
N THR A 481 -15.32 -11.28 9.00
CA THR A 481 -15.72 -12.65 8.64
C THR A 481 -15.00 -13.21 7.41
N LEU A 482 -14.36 -12.36 6.61
CA LEU A 482 -13.56 -12.78 5.45
C LEU A 482 -12.13 -13.20 5.84
N ASN A 483 -11.70 -12.92 7.07
CA ASN A 483 -10.40 -13.36 7.55
C ASN A 483 -10.34 -14.89 7.61
N PRO A 484 -9.25 -15.51 7.14
CA PRO A 484 -8.95 -16.90 7.41
C PRO A 484 -8.98 -17.21 8.91
N SER A 485 -9.28 -18.45 9.26
CA SER A 485 -9.27 -18.89 10.66
C SER A 485 -7.93 -18.56 11.33
N GLY A 486 -7.99 -17.85 12.47
CA GLY A 486 -6.81 -17.45 13.24
C GLY A 486 -6.12 -16.16 12.77
N SER A 487 -6.64 -15.45 11.76
CA SER A 487 -6.18 -14.12 11.38
C SER A 487 -7.21 -13.03 11.70
N SER A 488 -6.76 -11.78 11.73
CA SER A 488 -7.58 -10.62 12.11
C SER A 488 -7.15 -9.36 11.35
N PHE A 489 -6.81 -9.51 10.06
CA PHE A 489 -6.36 -8.37 9.26
C PHE A 489 -7.52 -7.41 9.00
N LEU A 490 -8.61 -7.90 8.41
CA LEU A 490 -9.82 -7.12 8.17
C LEU A 490 -10.56 -6.87 9.48
N VAL A 491 -10.87 -5.62 9.77
CA VAL A 491 -11.65 -5.22 10.95
C VAL A 491 -13.11 -4.97 10.58
N ASN A 492 -14.02 -5.20 11.54
CA ASN A 492 -15.43 -4.87 11.35
C ASN A 492 -15.65 -3.36 11.49
N THR A 493 -16.45 -2.78 10.60
CA THR A 493 -16.87 -1.38 10.63
C THR A 493 -18.39 -1.29 10.58
N SER A 494 -18.96 -0.20 11.10
CA SER A 494 -20.41 0.04 11.10
C SER A 494 -20.87 0.93 9.94
N TYR A 495 -20.03 1.14 8.93
CA TYR A 495 -20.26 2.08 7.83
C TYR A 495 -19.72 1.53 6.50
N VAL A 496 -20.23 2.08 5.39
CA VAL A 496 -19.68 1.87 4.04
C VAL A 496 -18.81 3.05 3.62
N GLY A 497 -17.82 2.80 2.78
CA GLY A 497 -16.80 3.76 2.39
C GLY A 497 -15.49 3.57 3.16
N ALA A 498 -14.45 4.27 2.71
CA ALA A 498 -13.12 4.25 3.35
C ALA A 498 -13.03 5.04 4.65
N VAL A 499 -13.99 5.95 4.89
CA VAL A 499 -14.05 6.80 6.08
C VAL A 499 -15.47 6.76 6.64
N ASN A 500 -15.61 6.85 7.96
CA ASN A 500 -16.94 6.85 8.60
C ASN A 500 -17.71 8.16 8.35
N GLY A 501 -16.99 9.26 8.16
CA GLY A 501 -17.55 10.59 8.04
C GLY A 501 -16.52 11.66 8.40
N SER A 502 -16.98 12.88 8.64
CA SER A 502 -16.12 14.04 8.87
C SER A 502 -15.27 13.98 10.15
N THR A 503 -15.67 13.15 11.12
CA THR A 503 -14.94 12.92 12.38
C THR A 503 -13.83 11.89 12.25
N ASP A 504 -13.74 11.19 11.12
CA ASP A 504 -12.62 10.30 10.86
C ASP A 504 -11.34 11.11 10.62
N THR A 505 -10.22 10.55 11.06
CA THR A 505 -8.93 11.24 11.12
C THR A 505 -7.78 10.41 10.60
N TRP A 506 -7.99 9.14 10.25
CA TRP A 506 -6.87 8.26 9.85
C TRP A 506 -6.07 8.81 8.66
N TYR A 507 -6.69 9.61 7.79
CA TYR A 507 -6.07 10.21 6.61
C TYR A 507 -5.40 11.57 6.87
N ARG A 508 -5.50 12.14 8.07
CA ARG A 508 -5.08 13.52 8.36
C ARG A 508 -3.61 13.56 8.81
N GLY A 509 -2.94 14.69 8.58
CA GLY A 509 -1.58 14.96 9.08
C GLY A 509 -0.46 14.34 8.24
N TRP A 510 -0.59 13.08 7.85
CA TRP A 510 0.45 12.38 7.10
C TRP A 510 0.24 12.35 5.59
N THR A 511 -0.96 12.70 5.11
CA THR A 511 -1.23 12.92 3.69
C THR A 511 -0.92 14.37 3.29
N CYS A 512 -0.84 14.64 2.00
CA CYS A 512 -0.78 15.98 1.43
C CYS A 512 -2.04 16.32 0.63
N ASN A 513 -2.43 17.59 0.67
CA ASN A 513 -3.55 18.18 -0.03
C ASN A 513 -3.19 18.57 -1.47
N SER A 514 -4.14 18.43 -2.38
CA SER A 514 -4.06 18.94 -3.75
C SER A 514 -5.45 19.33 -4.25
N ASN A 515 -5.56 19.79 -5.49
CA ASN A 515 -6.84 19.97 -6.17
C ASN A 515 -7.62 18.64 -6.37
N ARG A 516 -7.01 17.47 -6.14
CA ARG A 516 -7.70 16.17 -6.17
C ARG A 516 -8.49 15.94 -4.89
N ALA A 517 -7.88 16.19 -3.74
CA ALA A 517 -8.48 15.96 -2.44
C ALA A 517 -7.89 16.88 -1.36
N SER A 518 -8.78 17.32 -0.46
CA SER A 518 -8.38 17.97 0.80
C SER A 518 -8.58 17.02 1.96
N PHE A 519 -7.48 16.68 2.62
CA PHE A 519 -7.39 15.85 3.82
C PHE A 519 -7.42 16.70 5.10
N GLY A 520 -7.75 17.98 4.99
CA GLY A 520 -7.90 18.90 6.12
C GLY A 520 -6.66 19.75 6.39
N THR A 521 -6.78 20.61 7.41
CA THR A 521 -5.82 21.69 7.69
C THR A 521 -4.52 21.21 8.34
N THR A 522 -4.47 19.98 8.86
CA THR A 522 -3.24 19.37 9.39
C THR A 522 -2.35 18.78 8.30
N SER A 523 -2.91 18.50 7.12
CA SER A 523 -2.16 18.07 5.93
C SER A 523 -1.63 19.29 5.18
N THR A 524 -0.39 19.23 4.70
CA THR A 524 0.23 20.30 3.89
C THR A 524 -0.10 20.13 2.41
N ALA A 525 0.11 21.15 1.57
CA ALA A 525 -0.01 20.98 0.12
C ALA A 525 1.03 19.97 -0.41
N CYS A 526 0.69 19.18 -1.44
CA CYS A 526 1.62 18.24 -2.09
C CYS A 526 2.76 18.97 -2.83
N THR A 527 2.50 20.20 -3.27
CA THR A 527 3.52 21.10 -3.85
C THR A 527 4.47 21.68 -2.80
N ALA A 528 4.13 21.58 -1.51
CA ALA A 528 4.94 22.05 -0.40
C ALA A 528 5.71 20.91 0.26
N LEU A 529 6.85 21.24 0.87
CA LEU A 529 7.68 20.32 1.64
C LEU A 529 7.74 20.77 3.11
N PRO A 530 7.91 19.85 4.07
CA PRO A 530 8.12 20.18 5.46
C PRO A 530 9.35 21.08 5.61
N THR A 531 9.23 22.19 6.33
CA THR A 531 10.33 23.15 6.51
C THR A 531 11.32 22.73 7.60
N SER A 532 10.97 21.73 8.43
CA SER A 532 11.76 21.23 9.57
C SER A 532 11.91 19.73 9.57
#